data_AF-A0A554PP96-F1
#
_entry.id   AF-A0A554PP96-F1
#
_cell.length_a   1.000
_cell.length_b   1.000
_cell.length_c   1.000
_cell.angle_alpha   90.00
_cell.angle_beta   90.00
_cell.angle_gamma   90.00
#
_symmetry.space_group_name_H-M   'P 1'
#
loop_
_entity.id
_entity.type
_entity.pdbx_description
1 polymer ?
#
loop_
_entity_poly.entity_id
_entity_poly.type
_entity_poly.pdbx_seq_one_letter_code
_entity_poly.pdbx_strand_id
1 'polypeptide(L)'
;MQFNTIDRDNLSPELQEQLTRFEQDLSVYVGLQERLTELVQEEQRLKQQALTLEGQASRTDTSWKAMAQSATIDQGKINEEIERSAQLKKDAQALRLTAEVRSGPQGALVIQLAEARMKLVRVPTTINKAYQQTLLANALAREGVRESLLELFALSRALFLKSIDEHDGMLSSCNSQRERQAKIQELSWRAFGQEVQKLFDGAEQNVQAPTLAVMPGTVHREVLVETPGDLMRLKQARKA
;
A
#
# COMPACT_ATOMS: atom_id res chain seq x y z
N MET A 1 -16.31 -13.05 -11.93
CA MET A 1 -15.76 -14.38 -11.62
C MET A 1 -14.67 -14.21 -10.57
N GLN A 2 -14.79 -14.86 -9.42
CA GLN A 2 -13.68 -14.94 -8.45
C GLN A 2 -12.72 -16.02 -8.94
N PHE A 3 -11.46 -15.67 -9.20
CA PHE A 3 -10.44 -16.70 -9.35
C PHE A 3 -10.28 -17.43 -8.02
N ASN A 4 -10.17 -18.76 -8.11
CA ASN A 4 -10.07 -19.72 -7.02
C ASN A 4 -9.25 -19.22 -5.82
N THR A 5 -9.67 -19.67 -4.64
CA THR A 5 -8.92 -19.67 -3.39
C THR A 5 -7.43 -19.94 -3.66
N ILE A 6 -6.56 -19.06 -3.17
CA ILE A 6 -5.11 -19.16 -3.31
C ILE A 6 -4.68 -20.51 -2.73
N ASP A 7 -4.33 -21.44 -3.61
CA ASP A 7 -3.76 -22.72 -3.22
C ASP A 7 -2.28 -22.52 -2.88
N ARG A 8 -2.02 -22.26 -1.59
CA ARG A 8 -0.68 -22.04 -1.05
C ARG A 8 0.14 -23.35 -0.99
N ASP A 9 -0.50 -24.51 -1.10
CA ASP A 9 0.15 -25.81 -0.94
C ASP A 9 0.78 -26.33 -2.24
N ASN A 10 0.41 -25.74 -3.39
CA ASN A 10 0.93 -26.06 -4.72
C ASN A 10 1.92 -25.00 -5.28
N LEU A 11 2.53 -24.20 -4.41
CA LEU A 11 3.57 -23.25 -4.82
C LEU A 11 4.90 -23.97 -5.11
N SER A 12 5.71 -23.42 -6.02
CA SER A 12 7.08 -23.93 -6.18
C SER A 12 7.89 -23.68 -4.90
N PRO A 13 8.87 -24.52 -4.56
CA PRO A 13 9.69 -24.34 -3.37
C PRO A 13 10.35 -22.96 -3.30
N GLU A 14 10.83 -22.45 -4.45
CA GLU A 14 11.45 -21.12 -4.54
C GLU A 14 10.45 -20.00 -4.25
N LEU A 15 9.22 -20.12 -4.75
CA LEU A 15 8.17 -19.13 -4.52
C LEU A 15 7.70 -19.16 -3.06
N GLN A 16 7.61 -20.35 -2.47
CA GLN A 16 7.24 -20.53 -1.06
C GLN A 16 8.31 -19.94 -0.13
N GLU A 17 9.59 -20.13 -0.44
CA GLU A 17 10.68 -19.51 0.31
C GLU A 17 10.67 -17.98 0.21
N GLN A 18 10.48 -17.44 -1.00
CA GLN A 18 10.36 -15.99 -1.21
C GLN A 18 9.17 -15.39 -0.46
N LEU A 19 8.02 -16.07 -0.49
CA LEU A 19 6.84 -15.65 0.25
C LEU A 19 7.09 -15.67 1.75
N THR A 20 7.69 -16.73 2.28
CA THR A 20 7.99 -16.86 3.71
C THR A 20 8.92 -15.74 4.19
N ARG A 21 9.99 -15.44 3.43
CA ARG A 21 10.89 -14.32 3.75
C ARG A 21 10.18 -12.98 3.71
N PHE A 22 9.33 -12.77 2.70
CA PHE A 22 8.51 -11.57 2.60
C PHE A 22 7.55 -11.43 3.79
N GLU A 23 6.85 -12.49 4.18
CA GLU A 23 5.91 -12.48 5.32
C GLU A 23 6.63 -12.20 6.65
N GLN A 24 7.86 -12.70 6.83
CA GLN A 24 8.70 -12.39 7.99
C GLN A 24 9.08 -10.91 8.04
N ASP A 25 9.65 -10.38 6.95
CA ASP A 25 10.03 -8.96 6.88
C ASP A 25 8.80 -8.04 6.98
N LEU A 26 7.67 -8.47 6.41
CA LEU A 26 6.40 -7.77 6.49
C LEU A 26 5.90 -7.71 7.93
N SER A 27 5.97 -8.81 8.69
CA SER A 27 5.59 -8.83 10.11
C SER A 27 6.41 -7.83 10.93
N VAL A 28 7.71 -7.71 10.66
CA VAL A 28 8.56 -6.70 11.30
C VAL A 28 8.08 -5.29 10.95
N TYR A 29 7.82 -5.03 9.67
CA TYR A 29 7.31 -3.73 9.21
C TYR A 29 5.96 -3.37 9.84
N VAL A 30 5.01 -4.30 9.90
CA VAL A 30 3.71 -4.08 10.56
C VAL A 30 3.90 -3.79 12.05
N GLY A 31 4.76 -4.51 12.76
CA GLY A 31 5.06 -4.23 14.16
C GLY A 31 5.64 -2.83 14.38
N LEU A 32 6.41 -2.29 13.42
CA LEU A 32 6.87 -0.90 13.46
C LEU A 32 5.70 0.09 13.24
N GLN A 33 4.74 -0.23 12.36
CA GLN A 33 3.57 0.62 12.10
C GLN A 33 2.64 0.69 13.32
N GLU A 34 2.42 -0.45 13.99
CA GLU A 34 1.66 -0.54 15.24
C GLU A 34 2.31 0.34 16.31
N ARG A 35 3.62 0.19 16.52
CA ARG A 35 4.37 0.99 17.48
C ARG A 35 4.31 2.50 17.19
N LEU A 36 4.35 2.91 15.92
CA LEU A 36 4.21 4.31 15.55
C LEU A 36 2.80 4.82 15.87
N THR A 37 1.79 4.01 15.55
CA THR A 37 0.39 4.33 15.81
C THR A 37 0.14 4.52 17.31
N GLU A 38 0.64 3.61 18.14
CA GLU A 38 0.56 3.70 19.60
C GLU A 38 1.23 4.98 20.14
N LEU A 39 2.45 5.29 19.67
CA LEU A 39 3.17 6.49 20.11
C LEU A 39 2.43 7.77 19.75
N VAL A 40 1.83 7.82 18.55
CA VAL A 40 1.09 9.01 18.08
C VAL A 40 -0.22 9.17 18.83
N GLN A 41 -0.96 8.08 19.06
CA GLN A 41 -2.20 8.11 19.85
C GLN A 41 -1.93 8.55 21.29
N GLU A 42 -0.86 8.05 21.89
CA GLU A 42 -0.48 8.37 23.26
C GLU A 42 0.00 9.83 23.40
N GLU A 43 0.79 10.34 22.44
CA GLU A 43 1.15 11.76 22.37
C GLU A 43 -0.10 12.64 22.31
N GLN A 44 -1.07 12.27 21.46
CA GLN A 44 -2.32 13.02 21.33
C GLN A 44 -3.14 12.97 22.63
N ARG A 45 -3.19 11.81 23.30
CA ARG A 45 -3.88 11.65 24.59
C ARG A 45 -3.26 12.56 25.65
N LEU A 46 -1.93 12.57 25.79
CA LEU A 46 -1.23 13.42 26.75
C LEU A 46 -1.46 14.91 26.48
N LYS A 47 -1.40 15.32 25.21
CA LYS A 47 -1.69 16.71 24.80
C LYS A 47 -3.13 17.11 25.14
N GLN A 48 -4.11 16.23 24.90
CA GLN A 48 -5.51 16.50 25.23
C GLN A 48 -5.74 16.59 26.74
N GLN A 49 -5.09 15.74 27.53
CA GLN A 49 -5.15 15.80 29.00
C GLN A 49 -4.54 17.09 29.52
N ALA A 50 -3.38 17.52 28.99
CA ALA A 50 -2.76 18.79 29.36
C ALA A 50 -3.69 19.98 29.07
N LEU A 51 -4.32 20.03 27.89
CA LEU A 51 -5.29 21.08 27.54
C LEU A 51 -6.49 21.10 28.48
N THR A 52 -6.94 19.93 28.93
CA THR A 52 -8.05 19.82 29.89
C THR A 52 -7.67 20.40 31.25
N LEU A 53 -6.48 20.08 31.76
CA LEU A 53 -5.96 20.64 33.01
C LEU A 53 -5.75 22.16 32.93
N GLU A 54 -5.28 22.69 31.80
CA GLU A 54 -5.16 24.14 31.59
C GLU A 54 -6.52 24.82 31.56
N GLY A 55 -7.52 24.21 30.93
CA GLY A 55 -8.89 24.69 30.95
C GLY A 55 -9.47 24.73 32.36
N GLN A 56 -9.18 23.71 33.18
CA GLN A 56 -9.56 23.69 34.61
C GLN A 56 -8.81 24.77 35.38
N ALA A 57 -7.49 24.90 35.22
CA ALA A 57 -6.68 25.91 35.88
C ALA A 57 -7.16 27.33 35.55
N SER A 58 -7.55 27.60 34.30
CA SER A 58 -8.08 28.91 33.89
C SER A 58 -9.41 29.25 34.58
N ARG A 59 -10.30 28.25 34.75
CA ARG A 59 -11.55 28.42 35.51
C ARG A 59 -11.27 28.66 36.99
N THR A 60 -10.35 27.90 37.58
CA THR A 60 -9.90 28.09 38.96
C THR A 60 -9.28 29.47 39.15
N ASP A 61 -8.48 29.93 38.19
CA ASP A 61 -7.88 31.27 38.19
C ASP A 61 -8.92 32.38 38.20
N THR A 62 -9.96 32.22 37.39
CA THR A 62 -11.07 33.16 37.33
C THR A 62 -11.86 33.15 38.64
N SER A 63 -12.06 31.95 39.22
CA SER A 63 -12.77 31.74 40.47
C SER A 63 -12.08 32.43 41.65
N TRP A 64 -10.80 32.17 41.90
CA TRP A 64 -10.12 32.78 43.05
C TRP A 64 -9.97 34.30 42.89
N LYS A 65 -9.80 34.82 41.66
CA LYS A 65 -9.79 36.26 41.41
C LYS A 65 -11.13 36.92 41.74
N ALA A 66 -12.25 36.25 41.42
CA ALA A 66 -13.57 36.71 41.82
C ALA A 66 -13.76 36.65 43.34
N MET A 67 -13.27 35.59 44.00
CA MET A 67 -13.31 35.48 45.46
C MET A 67 -12.50 36.58 46.15
N ALA A 68 -11.32 36.92 45.63
CA ALA A 68 -10.47 37.98 46.15
C ALA A 68 -11.08 39.40 46.04
N GLN A 69 -12.08 39.57 45.16
CA GLN A 69 -12.87 40.81 45.08
C GLN A 69 -14.04 40.85 46.07
N SER A 70 -14.36 39.72 46.71
CA SER A 70 -15.43 39.63 47.71
C SER A 70 -14.91 39.97 49.10
N ALA A 71 -15.59 40.87 49.81
CA ALA A 71 -15.22 41.28 51.17
C ALA A 71 -15.51 40.23 52.26
N THR A 72 -16.18 39.13 51.92
CA THR A 72 -16.73 38.16 52.89
C THR A 72 -16.07 36.78 52.84
N ILE A 73 -15.19 36.52 51.86
CA ILE A 73 -14.57 35.20 51.69
C ILE A 73 -13.24 35.15 52.44
N ASP A 74 -13.06 34.06 53.20
CA ASP A 74 -11.86 33.82 53.99
C ASP A 74 -10.60 33.65 53.11
N GLN A 75 -9.50 34.24 53.56
CA GLN A 75 -8.22 34.23 52.85
C GLN A 75 -7.65 32.81 52.69
N GLY A 76 -7.91 31.90 53.62
CA GLY A 76 -7.50 30.50 53.53
C GLY A 76 -8.09 29.81 52.31
N LYS A 77 -9.38 30.02 52.03
CA LYS A 77 -10.06 29.46 50.85
C LYS A 77 -9.53 30.04 49.54
N ILE A 78 -9.18 31.32 49.52
CA ILE A 78 -8.55 31.95 48.36
C ILE A 78 -7.18 31.32 48.10
N ASN A 79 -6.36 31.13 49.14
CA ASN A 79 -5.05 30.51 49.02
C ASN A 79 -5.13 29.04 48.54
N GLU A 80 -6.10 28.27 49.03
CA GLU A 80 -6.35 26.90 48.56
C GLU A 80 -6.67 26.84 47.05
N GLU A 81 -7.51 27.75 46.55
CA GLU A 81 -7.83 27.80 45.11
C GLU A 81 -6.63 28.31 44.27
N ILE A 82 -5.80 29.20 44.81
CA ILE A 82 -4.54 29.61 44.17
C ILE A 82 -3.59 28.41 44.05
N GLU A 83 -3.38 27.66 45.14
CA GLU A 83 -2.54 26.46 45.12
C GLU A 83 -3.09 25.40 44.17
N ARG A 84 -4.41 25.19 44.16
CA ARG A 84 -5.06 24.26 43.22
C ARG A 84 -4.82 24.67 41.77
N SER A 85 -4.98 25.96 41.44
CA SER A 85 -4.68 26.47 40.09
C SER A 85 -3.22 26.27 39.69
N ALA A 86 -2.29 26.59 40.60
CA ALA A 86 -0.86 26.41 40.37
C ALA A 86 -0.48 24.94 40.14
N GLN A 87 -1.07 24.03 40.93
CA GLN A 87 -0.85 22.59 40.78
C GLN A 87 -1.39 22.07 39.44
N LEU A 88 -2.61 22.47 39.03
CA LEU A 88 -3.18 22.10 37.73
C LEU A 88 -2.31 22.56 36.55
N LYS A 89 -1.74 23.76 36.61
CA LYS A 89 -0.80 24.27 35.59
C LYS A 89 0.49 23.45 35.55
N LYS A 90 1.05 23.13 36.72
CA LYS A 90 2.25 22.30 36.84
C LYS A 90 2.04 20.91 36.26
N ASP A 91 0.90 20.29 36.55
CA ASP A 91 0.55 18.96 36.04
C ASP A 91 0.34 18.99 34.51
N ALA A 92 -0.32 20.02 33.99
CA ALA A 92 -0.45 20.22 32.55
C ALA A 92 0.91 20.36 31.85
N GLN A 93 1.83 21.14 32.44
CA GLN A 93 3.17 21.31 31.91
C GLN A 93 3.97 20.00 31.94
N ALA A 94 3.84 19.21 33.02
CA ALA A 94 4.47 17.89 33.12
C ALA A 94 3.97 16.92 32.03
N LEU A 95 2.67 16.94 31.72
CA LEU A 95 2.09 16.14 30.63
C LEU A 95 2.61 16.58 29.25
N ARG A 96 2.73 17.89 29.00
CA ARG A 96 3.32 18.41 27.75
C ARG A 96 4.77 17.99 27.60
N LEU A 97 5.58 18.14 28.64
CA LEU A 97 6.97 17.71 28.62
C LEU A 97 7.09 16.21 28.35
N THR A 98 6.21 15.40 28.96
CA THR A 98 6.16 13.96 28.71
C THR A 98 5.80 13.66 27.25
N ALA A 99 4.85 14.37 26.66
CA ALA A 99 4.49 14.23 25.24
C ALA A 99 5.66 14.61 24.32
N GLU A 100 6.39 15.69 24.63
CA GLU A 100 7.57 16.13 23.88
C GLU A 100 8.70 15.10 23.94
N VAL A 101 9.05 14.59 25.13
CA VAL A 101 10.07 13.54 25.28
C VAL A 101 9.69 12.28 24.48
N ARG A 102 8.41 11.92 24.45
CA ARG A 102 7.92 10.77 23.65
C ARG A 102 7.90 11.02 22.15
N SER A 103 7.89 12.27 21.70
CA SER A 103 8.01 12.61 20.28
C SER A 103 9.43 12.39 19.72
N GLY A 104 10.47 12.48 20.55
CA GLY A 104 11.86 12.22 20.16
C GLY A 104 12.07 10.81 19.56
N PRO A 105 11.66 9.73 20.25
CA PRO A 105 11.69 8.36 19.72
C PRO A 105 10.93 8.16 18.40
N GLN A 106 9.92 8.99 18.11
CA GLN A 106 9.17 8.88 16.85
C GLN A 106 10.07 9.16 15.63
N GLY A 107 11.05 10.07 15.75
CA GLY A 107 11.97 10.38 14.65
C GLY A 107 12.80 9.16 14.20
N ALA A 108 13.34 8.40 15.15
CA ALA A 108 14.08 7.17 14.86
C ALA A 108 13.17 6.07 14.28
N LEU A 109 11.95 5.93 14.83
CA LEU A 109 10.98 4.95 14.36
C LEU A 109 10.50 5.23 12.93
N VAL A 110 10.27 6.51 12.59
CA VAL A 110 9.89 6.93 11.24
C VAL A 110 10.98 6.57 10.22
N ILE A 111 12.27 6.72 10.58
CA ILE A 111 13.38 6.30 9.72
C ILE A 111 13.37 4.78 9.52
N GLN A 112 13.21 3.99 10.60
CA GLN A 112 13.17 2.53 10.53
C GLN A 112 12.00 2.03 9.65
N LEU A 113 10.83 2.65 9.77
CA LEU A 113 9.67 2.37 8.93
C LEU A 113 9.95 2.65 7.44
N ALA A 114 10.52 3.82 7.14
CA ALA A 114 10.87 4.19 5.78
C ALA A 114 11.88 3.20 5.17
N GLU A 115 12.89 2.79 5.95
CA GLU A 115 13.88 1.79 5.53
C GLU A 115 13.25 0.42 5.24
N ALA A 116 12.42 -0.07 6.15
CA ALA A 116 11.74 -1.34 6.02
C ALA A 116 10.81 -1.34 4.79
N ARG A 117 10.00 -0.28 4.63
CA ARG A 117 9.10 -0.15 3.49
C ARG A 117 9.86 -0.07 2.17
N MET A 118 10.95 0.71 2.10
CA MET A 118 11.76 0.83 0.87
C MET A 118 12.35 -0.52 0.43
N LYS A 119 12.77 -1.36 1.39
CA LYS A 119 13.26 -2.72 1.09
C LYS A 119 12.15 -3.64 0.60
N LEU A 120 10.94 -3.51 1.16
CA LEU A 120 9.82 -4.40 0.91
C LEU A 120 8.97 -4.05 -0.31
N VAL A 121 8.84 -2.77 -0.66
CA VAL A 121 7.80 -2.28 -1.58
C VAL A 121 7.84 -2.93 -2.98
N ARG A 122 9.02 -3.37 -3.43
CA ARG A 122 9.19 -4.01 -4.75
C ARG A 122 9.00 -5.53 -4.72
N VAL A 123 9.10 -6.16 -3.55
CA VAL A 123 9.07 -7.61 -3.40
C VAL A 123 7.75 -8.24 -3.88
N PRO A 124 6.55 -7.68 -3.56
CA PRO A 124 5.30 -8.23 -4.06
C PRO A 124 5.21 -8.31 -5.58
N THR A 125 5.82 -7.37 -6.31
CA THR A 125 5.79 -7.40 -7.78
C THR A 125 6.47 -8.66 -8.31
N THR A 126 7.62 -9.02 -7.74
CA THR A 126 8.38 -10.22 -8.12
C THR A 126 7.61 -11.49 -7.75
N ILE A 127 7.11 -11.58 -6.52
CA ILE A 127 6.34 -12.75 -6.04
C ILE A 127 5.08 -12.96 -6.87
N ASN A 128 4.28 -11.90 -7.05
CA ASN A 128 3.03 -11.97 -7.78
C ASN A 128 3.25 -12.29 -9.27
N LYS A 129 4.32 -11.76 -9.89
CA LYS A 129 4.67 -12.11 -11.27
C LYS A 129 4.95 -13.60 -11.39
N ALA A 130 5.79 -14.16 -10.52
CA ALA A 130 6.13 -15.59 -10.55
C ALA A 130 4.87 -16.45 -10.34
N TYR A 131 4.04 -16.10 -9.36
CA TYR A 131 2.77 -16.77 -9.10
C TYR A 131 1.83 -16.74 -10.31
N GLN A 132 1.63 -15.56 -10.91
CA GLN A 132 0.74 -15.37 -12.06
C GLN A 132 1.26 -16.09 -13.32
N GLN A 133 2.58 -16.17 -13.51
CA GLN A 133 3.18 -16.97 -14.58
C GLN A 133 2.86 -18.46 -14.42
N THR A 134 2.96 -18.99 -13.20
CA THR A 134 2.57 -20.37 -12.91
C THR A 134 1.08 -20.60 -13.14
N LEU A 135 0.22 -19.69 -12.68
CA LEU A 135 -1.23 -19.78 -12.92
C LEU A 135 -1.56 -19.78 -14.42
N LEU A 136 -0.91 -18.91 -15.19
CA LEU A 136 -1.08 -18.85 -16.64
C LEU A 136 -0.61 -20.14 -17.31
N ALA A 137 0.57 -20.65 -16.95
CA ALA A 137 1.10 -21.90 -17.49
C ALA A 137 0.16 -23.08 -17.18
N ASN A 138 -0.33 -23.16 -15.94
CA ASN A 138 -1.29 -24.18 -15.54
C ASN A 138 -2.61 -24.06 -16.30
N ALA A 139 -3.12 -22.84 -16.49
CA ALA A 139 -4.34 -22.60 -17.26
C ALA A 139 -4.19 -23.02 -18.73
N LEU A 140 -3.04 -22.74 -19.34
CA LEU A 140 -2.73 -23.15 -20.72
C LEU A 140 -2.48 -24.66 -20.87
N ALA A 141 -2.01 -25.31 -19.80
CA ALA A 141 -1.77 -26.75 -19.78
C ALA A 141 -3.02 -27.58 -19.42
N ARG A 142 -4.16 -26.94 -19.10
CA ARG A 142 -5.42 -27.66 -18.84
C ARG A 142 -5.83 -28.44 -20.08
N GLU A 143 -6.32 -29.65 -19.84
CA GLU A 143 -6.80 -30.55 -20.88
C GLU A 143 -7.85 -29.85 -21.77
N GLY A 144 -7.69 -29.99 -23.09
CA GLY A 144 -8.60 -29.42 -24.08
C GLY A 144 -8.37 -27.95 -24.43
N VAL A 145 -7.58 -27.19 -23.65
CA VAL A 145 -7.32 -25.76 -23.94
C VAL A 145 -6.50 -25.61 -25.22
N ARG A 146 -5.44 -26.40 -25.35
CA ARG A 146 -4.58 -26.36 -26.54
C ARG A 146 -5.35 -26.75 -27.79
N GLU A 147 -6.11 -27.83 -27.71
CA GLU A 147 -6.91 -28.37 -28.82
C GLU A 147 -7.97 -27.36 -29.26
N SER A 148 -8.68 -26.76 -28.31
CA SER A 148 -9.70 -25.73 -28.58
C SER A 148 -9.08 -24.47 -29.22
N LEU A 149 -7.95 -23.99 -28.69
CA LEU A 149 -7.25 -22.83 -29.27
C LEU A 149 -6.73 -23.13 -30.69
N LEU A 150 -6.26 -24.35 -30.93
CA LEU A 150 -5.79 -24.78 -32.26
C LEU A 150 -6.95 -24.87 -33.25
N GLU A 151 -8.10 -25.40 -32.84
CA GLU A 151 -9.30 -25.47 -33.67
C GLU A 151 -9.79 -24.07 -34.04
N LEU A 152 -9.91 -23.16 -33.05
CA LEU A 152 -10.28 -21.77 -33.30
C LEU A 152 -9.30 -21.06 -34.24
N PHE A 153 -7.99 -21.27 -34.04
CA PHE A 153 -6.97 -20.72 -34.93
C PHE A 153 -7.09 -21.27 -36.36
N ALA A 154 -7.30 -22.58 -36.51
CA ALA A 154 -7.46 -23.21 -37.81
C ALA A 154 -8.68 -22.68 -38.56
N LEU A 155 -9.81 -22.52 -37.88
CA LEU A 155 -11.04 -21.94 -38.43
C LEU A 155 -10.85 -20.47 -38.81
N SER A 156 -10.29 -19.65 -37.92
CA SER A 156 -10.00 -18.23 -38.19
C SER A 156 -9.06 -18.07 -39.39
N ARG A 157 -7.97 -18.85 -39.44
CA ARG A 157 -7.05 -18.87 -40.58
C ARG A 157 -7.75 -19.29 -41.88
N ALA A 158 -8.62 -20.30 -41.86
CA ALA A 158 -9.35 -20.73 -43.04
C ALA A 158 -10.29 -19.63 -43.57
N LEU A 159 -10.97 -18.90 -42.68
CA LEU A 159 -11.81 -17.76 -43.05
C LEU A 159 -10.99 -16.60 -43.61
N PHE A 160 -9.86 -16.27 -42.96
CA PHE A 160 -8.94 -15.25 -43.44
C PHE A 160 -8.39 -15.58 -44.83
N LEU A 161 -7.96 -16.82 -45.07
CA LEU A 161 -7.43 -17.23 -46.38
C LEU A 161 -8.50 -17.19 -47.48
N LYS A 162 -9.78 -17.40 -47.15
CA LYS A 162 -10.89 -17.25 -48.10
C LYS A 162 -11.20 -15.78 -48.44
N SER A 163 -10.75 -14.84 -47.62
CA SER A 163 -10.89 -13.39 -47.80
C SER A 163 -9.54 -12.73 -48.13
N ILE A 164 -8.54 -13.51 -48.56
CA ILE A 164 -7.18 -13.01 -48.78
C ILE A 164 -7.09 -11.90 -49.83
N ASP A 165 -7.97 -11.95 -50.83
CA ASP A 165 -8.04 -10.96 -51.91
C ASP A 165 -8.47 -9.58 -51.38
N GLU A 166 -9.22 -9.52 -50.27
CA GLU A 166 -9.58 -8.27 -49.57
C GLU A 166 -8.34 -7.59 -48.96
N HIS A 167 -7.23 -8.31 -48.85
CA HIS A 167 -5.95 -7.84 -48.32
C HIS A 167 -4.87 -7.69 -49.39
N ASP A 168 -5.22 -7.77 -50.68
CA ASP A 168 -4.24 -7.74 -51.78
C ASP A 168 -3.39 -6.48 -51.79
N GLY A 169 -3.93 -5.32 -51.38
CA GLY A 169 -3.15 -4.07 -51.26
C GLY A 169 -2.01 -4.13 -50.23
N MET A 170 -2.13 -4.97 -49.19
CA MET A 170 -1.05 -5.21 -48.23
C MET A 170 -0.07 -6.29 -48.70
N LEU A 171 -0.51 -7.18 -49.59
CA LEU A 171 0.30 -8.27 -50.13
C LEU A 171 1.06 -7.86 -51.40
N SER A 172 0.58 -6.84 -52.12
CA SER A 172 1.19 -6.32 -53.34
C SER A 172 2.51 -5.59 -53.09
N SER A 173 2.77 -5.15 -51.85
CA SER A 173 4.04 -4.56 -51.44
C SER A 173 5.13 -5.60 -51.10
N CYS A 174 4.81 -6.90 -51.14
CA CYS A 174 5.79 -7.96 -50.91
C CYS A 174 6.59 -8.24 -52.20
N ASN A 175 7.91 -8.16 -52.12
CA ASN A 175 8.81 -8.30 -53.28
C ASN A 175 9.15 -9.76 -53.58
N SER A 176 8.80 -10.69 -52.68
CA SER A 176 9.05 -12.11 -52.85
C SER A 176 7.91 -12.98 -52.32
N GLN A 177 7.82 -14.21 -52.83
CA GLN A 177 6.86 -15.20 -52.34
C GLN A 177 7.07 -15.54 -50.85
N ARG A 178 8.32 -15.51 -50.38
CA ARG A 178 8.66 -15.72 -48.96
C ARG A 178 8.13 -14.60 -48.08
N GLU A 179 8.30 -13.34 -48.49
CA GLU A 179 7.74 -12.18 -47.80
C GLU A 179 6.22 -12.24 -47.76
N ARG A 180 5.59 -12.59 -48.89
CA ARG A 180 4.13 -12.75 -48.97
C ARG A 180 3.63 -13.82 -48.00
N GLN A 181 4.29 -14.97 -47.91
CA GLN A 181 3.94 -16.03 -46.95
C GLN A 181 4.09 -15.59 -45.49
N ALA A 182 5.19 -14.92 -45.15
CA ALA A 182 5.39 -14.38 -43.81
C ALA A 182 4.31 -13.34 -43.45
N LYS A 183 3.92 -12.49 -44.41
CA LYS A 183 2.86 -11.50 -44.22
C LYS A 183 1.49 -12.13 -44.03
N ILE A 184 1.16 -13.17 -44.81
CA ILE A 184 -0.08 -13.95 -44.64
C ILE A 184 -0.13 -14.59 -43.24
N GLN A 185 1.00 -15.12 -42.76
CA GLN A 185 1.09 -15.70 -41.42
C GLN A 185 0.88 -14.66 -40.31
N GLU A 186 1.53 -13.49 -40.42
CA GLU A 186 1.33 -12.35 -39.51
C GLU A 186 -0.15 -11.93 -39.46
N LEU A 187 -0.77 -11.73 -40.63
CA LEU A 187 -2.17 -11.32 -40.73
C LEU A 187 -3.13 -12.39 -40.19
N SER A 188 -2.83 -13.67 -40.40
CA SER A 188 -3.62 -14.78 -39.83
C SER A 188 -3.60 -14.77 -38.30
N TRP A 189 -2.43 -14.54 -37.69
CA TRP A 189 -2.32 -14.39 -36.23
C TRP A 189 -3.05 -13.15 -35.72
N ARG A 190 -3.01 -12.05 -36.46
CA ARG A 190 -3.72 -10.82 -36.11
C ARG A 190 -5.24 -11.02 -36.16
N ALA A 191 -5.76 -11.67 -37.19
CA ALA A 191 -7.19 -11.96 -37.33
C ALA A 191 -7.67 -12.84 -36.17
N PHE A 192 -6.94 -13.91 -35.85
CA PHE A 192 -7.25 -14.75 -34.69
C PHE A 192 -7.22 -13.95 -33.37
N GLY A 193 -6.20 -13.11 -33.16
CA GLY A 193 -6.09 -12.26 -31.97
C GLY A 193 -7.28 -11.29 -31.82
N GLN A 194 -7.80 -10.75 -32.92
CA GLN A 194 -9.00 -9.90 -32.90
C GLN A 194 -10.26 -10.68 -32.52
N GLU A 195 -10.44 -11.90 -33.03
CA GLU A 195 -11.58 -12.75 -32.64
C GLU A 195 -11.50 -13.15 -31.15
N VAL A 196 -10.31 -13.47 -30.65
CA VAL A 196 -10.10 -13.71 -29.22
C VAL A 196 -10.37 -12.45 -28.40
N GLN A 197 -9.96 -11.27 -28.85
CA GLN A 197 -10.25 -10.02 -28.16
C GLN A 197 -11.76 -9.74 -28.09
N LYS A 198 -12.51 -9.99 -29.18
CA LYS A 198 -13.98 -9.88 -29.20
C LYS A 198 -14.65 -10.86 -28.24
N LEU A 199 -14.07 -12.04 -28.02
CA LEU A 199 -14.61 -13.01 -27.05
C LEU A 199 -14.64 -12.44 -25.61
N PHE A 200 -13.67 -11.59 -25.26
CA PHE A 200 -13.64 -10.95 -23.95
C PHE A 200 -14.57 -9.74 -23.85
N ASP A 201 -14.84 -9.04 -24.96
CA ASP A 201 -15.83 -7.95 -25.06
C ASP A 201 -15.77 -6.91 -23.92
N GLY A 202 -14.55 -6.54 -23.48
CA GLY A 202 -14.36 -5.58 -22.39
C GLY A 202 -14.51 -6.16 -20.98
N ALA A 203 -14.90 -7.44 -20.84
CA ALA A 203 -15.00 -8.11 -19.55
C ALA A 203 -13.65 -8.16 -18.82
N GLU A 204 -12.54 -8.14 -19.56
CA GLU A 204 -11.17 -8.11 -18.99
C GLU A 204 -10.92 -6.89 -18.11
N GLN A 205 -11.62 -5.78 -18.33
CA GLN A 205 -11.43 -4.54 -17.56
C GLN A 205 -11.89 -4.68 -16.10
N ASN A 206 -12.82 -5.59 -15.83
CA ASN A 206 -13.38 -5.82 -14.50
C ASN A 206 -12.75 -7.02 -13.78
N VAL A 207 -11.72 -7.62 -14.38
CA VAL A 207 -11.09 -8.85 -13.88
C VAL A 207 -9.68 -8.55 -13.42
N GLN A 208 -9.40 -8.79 -12.14
CA GLN A 208 -8.07 -8.69 -11.57
C GLN A 208 -7.46 -10.08 -11.42
N ALA A 209 -6.18 -10.19 -11.79
CA ALA A 209 -5.41 -11.40 -11.50
C ALA A 209 -5.22 -11.55 -9.98
N PRO A 210 -5.29 -12.77 -9.44
CA PRO A 210 -5.04 -12.99 -8.03
C PRO A 210 -3.60 -12.60 -7.66
N THR A 211 -3.43 -12.06 -6.45
CA THR A 211 -2.14 -11.65 -5.89
C THR A 211 -1.87 -12.42 -4.60
N LEU A 212 -0.65 -12.92 -4.47
CA LEU A 212 -0.20 -13.71 -3.33
C LEU A 212 0.40 -12.84 -2.22
N ALA A 213 1.11 -11.78 -2.59
CA ALA A 213 1.77 -10.83 -1.68
C ALA A 213 1.24 -9.41 -1.90
N VAL A 214 1.00 -8.69 -0.81
CA VAL A 214 0.49 -7.31 -0.84
C VAL A 214 1.16 -6.52 0.29
N MET A 215 1.56 -5.27 0.00
CA MET A 215 2.00 -4.34 1.04
C MET A 215 0.79 -3.71 1.73
N PRO A 216 0.79 -3.60 3.06
CA PRO A 216 -0.23 -2.85 3.76
C PRO A 216 -0.13 -1.36 3.43
N GLY A 217 -1.25 -0.67 3.63
CA GLY A 217 -1.33 0.78 3.53
C GLY A 217 -0.42 1.47 4.53
N THR A 218 -0.11 2.73 4.28
CA THR A 218 0.66 3.55 5.23
C THR A 218 -0.20 4.00 6.40
N VAL A 219 0.42 4.15 7.58
CA VAL A 219 -0.24 4.71 8.77
C VAL A 219 -0.02 6.21 8.89
N HIS A 220 -0.79 6.87 9.77
CA HIS A 220 -0.64 8.30 10.00
C HIS A 220 0.77 8.65 10.51
N ARG A 221 1.35 9.75 9.99
CA ARG A 221 2.74 10.19 10.21
C ARG A 221 3.84 9.26 9.70
N GLU A 222 3.50 8.20 8.97
CA GLU A 222 4.47 7.46 8.20
C GLU A 222 4.99 8.33 7.03
N VAL A 223 6.30 8.28 6.77
CA VAL A 223 6.92 9.01 5.65
C VAL A 223 7.29 8.02 4.56
N LEU A 224 6.74 8.22 3.36
CA LEU A 224 7.07 7.45 2.18
C LEU A 224 8.40 7.89 1.61
N VAL A 225 9.27 6.92 1.39
CA VAL A 225 10.61 7.10 0.85
C VAL A 225 10.81 6.07 -0.25
N GLU A 226 10.98 6.54 -1.48
CA GLU A 226 11.10 5.66 -2.65
C GLU A 226 12.54 5.43 -3.09
N THR A 227 13.46 6.33 -2.69
CA THR A 227 14.86 6.27 -3.09
C THR A 227 15.82 6.33 -1.89
N PRO A 228 17.04 5.77 -2.01
CA PRO A 228 18.07 5.93 -1.00
C PRO A 228 18.43 7.40 -0.71
N GLY A 229 18.33 8.27 -1.73
CA GLY A 229 18.57 9.71 -1.57
C GLY A 229 17.51 10.38 -0.67
N ASP A 230 16.25 10.01 -0.84
CA ASP A 230 15.14 10.48 0.02
C ASP A 230 15.32 9.99 1.46
N LEU A 231 15.79 8.76 1.62
CA LEU A 231 16.07 8.20 2.94
C LEU A 231 17.17 9.00 3.66
N MET A 232 18.24 9.34 2.93
CA MET A 232 19.33 10.14 3.47
C MET A 232 18.86 11.53 3.87
N ARG A 233 18.00 12.18 3.06
CA ARG A 233 17.38 13.46 3.41
C ARG A 233 16.52 13.36 4.66
N LEU A 234 15.71 12.31 4.79
CA LEU A 234 14.90 12.06 5.98
C LEU A 234 15.77 11.89 7.24
N LYS A 235 16.87 11.12 7.14
CA LYS A 235 17.82 10.94 8.24
C LYS A 235 18.47 12.26 8.67
N GLN A 236 18.83 13.12 7.72
CA GLN A 236 19.41 14.43 8.01
C GLN A 236 18.39 15.34 8.71
N ALA A 237 17.15 15.39 8.21
CA ALA A 237 16.08 16.22 8.76
C ALA A 237 15.65 15.83 10.19
N ARG A 238 15.94 14.60 10.62
CA ARG A 238 15.56 14.06 11.93
C ARG A 238 16.72 13.91 12.91
N LYS A 239 17.96 14.23 12.48
CA LYS A 239 19.15 14.31 13.34
C LYS A 239 19.44 15.74 13.84
N ALA A 240 18.85 16.75 13.18
CA ALA A 240 18.85 18.15 13.61
C ALA A 240 17.71 18.40 14.60
#